data_AF-A0A7J2I1F6-F1
#
_entry.id   AF-A0A7J2I1F6-F1
#
_cell.length_a   1.000
_cell.length_b   1.000
_cell.length_c   1.000
_cell.angle_alpha   90.00
_cell.angle_beta   90.00
_cell.angle_gamma   90.00
#
_symmetry.space_group_name_H-M   'P 1'
#
loop_
_entity.id
_entity.type
_entity.pdbx_description
1 polymer ?
#
loop_
_entity_poly.entity_id
_entity_poly.type
_entity_poly.pdbx_seq_one_letter_code
_entity_poly.pdbx_strand_id
1 'polypeptide(L)'
;LNFPAINFRRRFFDKAEAELASRGLTAFEIDVKPLIMFEGTVRVRLMSNLRKEVAIAQKFRVPTIVSSGVSDELHMRKPRELAALASLFDLKETAALEAVSKNPVAIVKRNREKLSPRFVAPGIRVIRRGKDC
;
A
#
# COMPACT_ATOMS: atom_id res chain seq x y z
N LEU A 1 1.51 3.49 4.85
CA LEU A 1 1.38 4.95 4.70
C LEU A 1 0.37 5.21 3.62
N ASN A 2 -0.61 6.07 3.90
CA ASN A 2 -1.61 6.56 2.95
C ASN A 2 -1.64 8.08 3.11
N PHE A 3 -1.77 8.81 2.01
CA PHE A 3 -1.76 10.26 2.03
C PHE A 3 -3.01 10.85 1.35
N PRO A 4 -3.53 12.00 1.83
CA PRO A 4 -4.74 12.59 1.30
C PRO A 4 -4.68 12.90 -0.20
N ALA A 5 -5.77 12.63 -0.93
CA ALA A 5 -5.84 12.83 -2.37
C ALA A 5 -6.03 14.30 -2.80
N ILE A 6 -6.72 15.10 -1.98
CA ILE A 6 -7.05 16.51 -2.31
C ILE A 6 -6.07 17.49 -1.67
N ASN A 7 -5.63 17.22 -0.44
CA ASN A 7 -4.76 18.12 0.27
C ASN A 7 -3.30 17.93 -0.16
N PHE A 8 -2.99 18.41 -1.37
CA PHE A 8 -1.67 18.25 -2.00
C PHE A 8 -0.52 18.84 -1.17
N ARG A 9 -0.78 19.88 -0.37
CA ARG A 9 0.22 20.48 0.53
C ARG A 9 0.52 19.61 1.76
N ARG A 10 -0.31 18.60 2.03
CA ARG A 10 -0.15 17.62 3.12
C ARG A 10 0.19 16.21 2.63
N ARG A 11 0.59 16.09 1.36
CA ARG A 11 1.00 14.83 0.75
C ARG A 11 2.53 14.73 0.87
N PHE A 12 3.00 14.14 1.97
CA PHE A 12 4.40 14.19 2.41
C PHE A 12 5.19 12.92 2.10
N PHE A 13 4.81 12.15 1.08
CA PHE A 13 5.61 10.99 0.68
C PHE A 13 6.83 11.43 -0.13
N ASP A 14 7.87 11.84 0.58
CA ASP A 14 9.15 12.28 0.03
C ASP A 14 10.26 11.23 0.22
N LYS A 15 11.50 11.61 -0.10
CA LYS A 15 12.66 10.71 0.00
C LYS A 15 12.95 10.28 1.45
N ALA A 16 12.77 11.18 2.44
CA ALA A 16 13.06 10.87 3.83
C ALA A 16 12.00 9.91 4.39
N GLU A 17 10.72 10.15 4.07
CA GLU A 17 9.63 9.26 4.45
C GLU A 17 9.77 7.88 3.80
N ALA A 18 10.18 7.83 2.52
CA ALA A 18 10.43 6.58 1.82
C ALA A 18 11.64 5.82 2.38
N GLU A 19 12.71 6.53 2.75
CA GLU A 19 13.87 5.91 3.42
C GLU A 19 13.46 5.27 4.75
N LEU A 20 12.72 6.00 5.58
CA LEU A 20 12.21 5.48 6.85
C LEU A 20 11.28 4.28 6.63
N ALA A 21 10.36 4.36 5.67
CA ALA A 21 9.46 3.28 5.32
C ALA A 21 10.20 2.02 4.83
N SER A 22 11.27 2.19 4.04
CA SER A 22 12.07 1.09 3.49
C SER A 22 12.80 0.26 4.54
N ARG A 23 13.20 0.90 5.64
CA ARG A 23 13.84 0.24 6.80
C ARG A 23 12.82 -0.42 7.73
N GLY A 24 11.55 -0.04 7.57
CA GLY A 24 10.44 -0.55 8.37
C GLY A 24 9.73 -1.73 7.74
N LEU A 25 8.60 -2.05 8.34
CA LEU A 25 7.69 -3.11 7.92
C LEU A 25 6.45 -2.52 7.23
N THR A 26 6.62 -1.37 6.60
CA THR A 26 5.56 -0.48 6.13
C THR A 26 5.43 -0.54 4.61
N ALA A 27 4.21 -0.40 4.10
CA ALA A 27 3.93 -0.28 2.67
C ALA A 27 3.31 1.08 2.36
N PHE A 28 3.48 1.53 1.12
CA PHE A 28 2.84 2.72 0.56
C PHE A 28 1.54 2.33 -0.15
N GLU A 29 0.41 2.85 0.33
CA GLU A 29 -0.90 2.57 -0.23
C GLU A 29 -1.33 3.70 -1.19
N ILE A 30 -1.82 3.28 -2.36
CA ILE A 30 -2.47 4.13 -3.34
C ILE A 30 -3.94 3.72 -3.44
N ASP A 31 -4.82 4.59 -2.97
CA ASP A 31 -6.26 4.50 -3.16
C ASP A 31 -6.63 4.94 -4.58
N VAL A 32 -7.33 4.09 -5.35
CA VAL A 32 -7.79 4.43 -6.71
C VAL A 32 -9.10 5.22 -6.77
N LYS A 33 -9.91 5.24 -5.70
CA LYS A 33 -11.20 5.97 -5.70
C LYS A 33 -11.04 7.42 -6.19
N PRO A 34 -10.05 8.21 -5.72
CA PRO A 34 -9.87 9.58 -6.20
C PRO A 34 -9.53 9.68 -7.69
N LEU A 35 -8.90 8.67 -8.29
CA LEU A 35 -8.63 8.64 -9.74
C LEU A 35 -9.91 8.43 -10.56
N ILE A 36 -10.85 7.64 -10.03
CA ILE A 36 -12.13 7.35 -10.66
C ILE A 36 -13.10 8.52 -10.47
N MET A 37 -13.14 9.11 -9.27
CA MET A 37 -14.15 10.11 -8.89
C MET A 37 -13.75 11.55 -9.23
N PHE A 38 -12.46 11.88 -9.31
CA PHE A 38 -12.06 13.25 -9.66
C PHE A 38 -12.02 13.47 -11.17
N GLU A 39 -12.28 14.71 -11.54
CA GLU A 39 -12.27 15.17 -12.92
C GLU A 39 -11.36 16.39 -13.09
N GLY A 40 -11.08 16.74 -14.35
CA GLY A 40 -10.34 17.94 -14.72
C GLY A 40 -8.96 18.07 -14.06
N THR A 41 -8.63 19.29 -13.66
CA THR A 41 -7.32 19.68 -13.15
C THR A 41 -6.93 18.96 -11.85
N VAL A 42 -7.92 18.62 -11.01
CA VAL A 42 -7.68 17.91 -9.75
C VAL A 42 -7.14 16.51 -10.01
N ARG A 43 -7.74 15.78 -10.96
CA ARG A 43 -7.27 14.44 -11.35
C ARG A 43 -5.88 14.49 -11.98
N VAL A 44 -5.63 15.45 -12.88
CA VAL A 44 -4.31 15.63 -13.51
C VAL A 44 -3.23 15.89 -12.45
N ARG A 45 -3.51 16.75 -11.47
CA ARG A 45 -2.57 17.05 -10.38
C ARG A 45 -2.33 15.84 -9.49
N LEU A 46 -3.38 15.08 -9.14
CA LEU A 46 -3.24 13.84 -8.39
C LEU A 46 -2.34 12.85 -9.14
N MET A 47 -2.59 12.59 -10.43
CA MET A 47 -1.76 11.71 -11.24
C MET A 47 -0.29 12.16 -11.29
N SER A 48 -0.04 13.46 -11.46
CA SER A 48 1.31 14.03 -11.45
C SER A 48 2.04 13.77 -10.12
N ASN A 49 1.34 13.90 -8.99
CA ASN A 49 1.91 13.60 -7.68
C ASN A 49 2.13 12.09 -7.48
N LEU A 50 1.16 11.24 -7.85
CA LEU A 50 1.29 9.79 -7.75
C LEU A 50 2.50 9.28 -8.54
N ARG A 51 2.76 9.79 -9.74
CA ARG A 51 3.94 9.43 -10.54
C ARG A 51 5.25 9.72 -9.78
N LYS A 52 5.34 10.89 -9.13
CA LYS A 52 6.50 11.26 -8.30
C LYS A 52 6.64 10.33 -7.08
N GLU A 53 5.53 10.07 -6.39
CA GLU A 53 5.48 9.22 -5.20
C GLU A 53 5.87 7.77 -5.54
N VAL A 54 5.34 7.22 -6.63
CA VAL A 54 5.66 5.88 -7.12
C VAL A 54 7.14 5.78 -7.51
N ALA A 55 7.68 6.78 -8.20
CA ALA A 55 9.11 6.81 -8.53
C ALA A 55 9.99 6.80 -7.27
N ILE A 56 9.59 7.53 -6.22
CA ILE A 56 10.28 7.51 -4.92
C ILE A 56 10.13 6.13 -4.26
N ALA A 57 8.92 5.57 -4.19
CA ALA A 57 8.67 4.26 -3.59
C ALA A 57 9.50 3.17 -4.27
N GLN A 58 9.54 3.15 -5.60
CA GLN A 58 10.36 2.22 -6.39
C GLN A 58 11.86 2.41 -6.09
N LYS A 59 12.35 3.65 -6.05
CA LYS A 59 13.76 3.95 -5.77
C LYS A 59 14.20 3.42 -4.40
N PHE A 60 13.37 3.58 -3.38
CA PHE A 60 13.65 3.11 -2.01
C PHE A 60 13.16 1.68 -1.74
N ARG A 61 12.64 0.99 -2.75
CA ARG A 61 12.08 -0.38 -2.63
C ARG A 61 10.99 -0.49 -1.55
N VAL A 62 10.19 0.56 -1.38
CA VAL A 62 9.03 0.53 -0.49
C VAL A 62 7.92 -0.28 -1.17
N PRO A 63 7.37 -1.32 -0.52
CA PRO A 63 6.27 -2.09 -1.09
C PRO A 63 5.07 -1.19 -1.37
N THR A 64 4.56 -1.22 -2.60
CA THR A 64 3.37 -0.45 -2.99
C THR A 64 2.13 -1.34 -2.97
N ILE A 65 1.01 -0.81 -2.51
CA ILE A 65 -0.30 -1.46 -2.50
C ILE A 65 -1.28 -0.59 -3.25
N VAL A 66 -2.12 -1.21 -4.08
CA VAL A 66 -3.22 -0.53 -4.75
C VAL A 66 -4.52 -1.04 -4.15
N SER A 67 -5.33 -0.15 -3.60
CA SER A 67 -6.61 -0.45 -2.96
C SER A 67 -7.75 0.29 -3.66
N SER A 68 -8.97 -0.23 -3.51
CA SER A 68 -10.14 0.40 -4.12
C SER A 68 -10.56 1.69 -3.42
N GLY A 69 -10.49 1.72 -2.08
CA GLY A 69 -10.92 2.84 -1.22
C GLY A 69 -12.39 3.25 -1.35
N VAL A 70 -13.19 2.47 -2.10
CA VAL A 70 -14.61 2.72 -2.32
C VAL A 70 -15.45 2.24 -1.15
N SER A 71 -16.53 2.98 -0.89
CA SER A 71 -17.51 2.67 0.16
C SER A 71 -18.76 1.95 -0.38
N ASP A 72 -18.82 1.73 -1.69
CA ASP A 72 -19.97 1.19 -2.41
C ASP A 72 -19.48 0.20 -3.48
N GLU A 73 -20.17 -0.94 -3.55
CA GLU A 73 -19.90 -2.07 -4.44
C GLU A 73 -19.95 -1.68 -5.92
N LEU A 74 -20.82 -0.73 -6.30
CA LEU A 74 -20.94 -0.26 -7.69
C LEU A 74 -19.66 0.40 -8.21
N HIS A 75 -18.81 0.88 -7.31
CA HIS A 75 -17.54 1.52 -7.63
C HIS A 75 -16.35 0.54 -7.57
N MET A 76 -16.59 -0.74 -7.24
CA MET A 76 -15.54 -1.75 -7.22
C MET A 76 -14.99 -2.04 -8.62
N ARG A 77 -13.75 -2.52 -8.65
CA ARG A 77 -13.03 -2.93 -9.86
C ARG A 77 -12.40 -4.28 -9.64
N LYS A 78 -12.27 -5.07 -10.71
CA LYS A 78 -11.57 -6.36 -10.64
C LYS A 78 -10.09 -6.11 -10.31
N PRO A 79 -9.39 -7.04 -9.63
CA PRO A 79 -7.98 -6.84 -9.28
C PRO A 79 -7.07 -6.54 -10.49
N ARG A 80 -7.36 -7.15 -11.65
CA ARG A 80 -6.63 -6.86 -12.91
C ARG A 80 -6.90 -5.45 -13.44
N GLU A 81 -8.11 -4.94 -13.26
CA GLU A 81 -8.45 -3.55 -13.63
C GLU A 81 -7.74 -2.56 -12.70
N LEU A 82 -7.68 -2.85 -11.38
CA LEU A 82 -6.90 -2.05 -10.43
C LEU A 82 -5.40 -2.03 -10.79
N ALA A 83 -4.83 -3.18 -11.17
CA ALA A 83 -3.45 -3.25 -11.64
C ALA A 83 -3.25 -2.47 -12.95
N ALA A 84 -4.21 -2.52 -13.89
CA ALA A 84 -4.14 -1.75 -15.12
C ALA A 84 -4.19 -0.24 -14.86
N LEU A 85 -5.03 0.22 -13.92
CA LEU A 85 -5.08 1.64 -13.52
C LEU A 85 -3.74 2.13 -12.97
N ALA A 86 -2.92 1.23 -12.40
CA ALA A 86 -1.62 1.60 -11.87
C ALA A 86 -0.60 2.02 -12.94
N SER A 87 -0.83 1.63 -14.20
CA SER A 87 -0.03 2.11 -15.34
C SER A 87 -0.16 3.63 -15.56
N LEU A 88 -1.29 4.24 -15.15
CA LEU A 88 -1.51 5.70 -15.27
C LEU A 88 -0.52 6.52 -14.43
N PHE A 89 0.08 5.88 -13.42
CA PHE A 89 1.07 6.48 -12.54
C PHE A 89 2.43 5.76 -12.57
N ASP A 90 2.79 5.21 -13.73
CA ASP A 90 4.10 4.61 -14.05
C ASP A 90 4.50 3.40 -13.19
N LEU A 91 3.53 2.69 -12.60
CA LEU A 91 3.80 1.42 -11.95
C LEU A 91 3.95 0.33 -13.04
N LYS A 92 5.11 -0.32 -13.09
CA LYS A 92 5.37 -1.43 -14.02
C LYS A 92 4.36 -2.55 -13.81
N GLU A 93 3.94 -3.22 -14.88
CA GLU A 93 2.91 -4.26 -14.85
C GLU A 93 3.15 -5.32 -13.77
N THR A 94 4.38 -5.83 -13.68
CA THR A 94 4.75 -6.83 -12.65
C THR A 94 4.56 -6.28 -11.24
N ALA A 95 5.02 -5.07 -10.96
CA ALA A 95 4.86 -4.40 -9.67
C ALA A 95 3.39 -4.06 -9.38
N ALA A 96 2.61 -3.72 -10.41
CA ALA A 96 1.17 -3.46 -10.28
C ALA A 96 0.39 -4.71 -9.91
N LEU A 97 0.70 -5.85 -10.53
CA LEU A 97 0.12 -7.14 -10.16
C LEU A 97 0.48 -7.52 -8.72
N GLU A 98 1.73 -7.29 -8.29
CA GLU A 98 2.15 -7.55 -6.90
C GLU A 98 1.46 -6.62 -5.90
N ALA A 99 1.21 -5.36 -6.27
CA ALA A 99 0.54 -4.37 -5.43
C ALA A 99 -0.91 -4.73 -5.08
N VAL A 100 -1.59 -5.50 -5.92
CA VAL A 100 -2.96 -6.00 -5.67
C VAL A 100 -2.98 -7.47 -5.19
N SER A 101 -1.83 -8.14 -5.09
CA SER A 101 -1.76 -9.56 -4.75
C SER A 101 -0.74 -9.87 -3.65
N LYS A 102 0.54 -10.08 -4.01
CA LYS A 102 1.58 -10.55 -3.08
C LYS A 102 1.81 -9.57 -1.91
N ASN A 103 1.88 -8.28 -2.19
CA ASN A 103 2.20 -7.25 -1.20
C ASN A 103 1.15 -7.19 -0.07
N PRO A 104 -0.16 -7.04 -0.36
CA PRO A 104 -1.17 -7.05 0.69
C PRO A 104 -1.24 -8.41 1.41
N VAL A 105 -1.11 -9.54 0.71
CA VAL A 105 -1.12 -10.87 1.33
C VAL A 105 0.04 -11.06 2.32
N ALA A 106 1.24 -10.58 1.99
CA ALA A 106 2.39 -10.67 2.89
C ALA A 106 2.15 -9.90 4.19
N ILE A 107 1.54 -8.72 4.12
CA ILE A 107 1.19 -7.92 5.30
C ILE A 107 0.12 -8.63 6.13
N VAL A 108 -0.94 -9.13 5.50
CA VAL A 108 -2.01 -9.84 6.20
C VAL A 108 -1.47 -11.07 6.92
N LYS A 109 -0.65 -11.89 6.25
CA LYS A 109 -0.03 -13.08 6.87
C LYS A 109 0.78 -12.70 8.10
N ARG A 110 1.70 -11.73 7.97
CA ARG A 110 2.52 -11.25 9.07
C ARG A 110 1.69 -10.70 10.22
N ASN A 111 0.64 -9.94 9.94
CA ASN A 111 -0.22 -9.37 10.98
C ASN A 111 -1.03 -10.46 11.69
N ARG A 112 -1.53 -11.47 10.97
CA ARG A 112 -2.19 -12.64 11.59
C ARG A 112 -1.24 -13.44 12.48
N GLU A 113 0.03 -13.58 12.09
CA GLU A 113 1.03 -14.21 12.95
C GLU A 113 1.25 -13.42 14.24
N LYS A 114 1.36 -12.09 14.16
CA LYS A 114 1.51 -11.21 15.34
C LYS A 114 0.31 -11.26 16.28
N LEU A 115 -0.89 -11.48 15.75
CA LEU A 115 -2.13 -11.60 16.54
C LEU A 115 -2.29 -12.98 17.19
N SER A 116 -1.42 -13.95 16.89
CA SER A 116 -1.48 -15.27 17.50
C SER A 116 -1.17 -15.21 19.00
N PRO A 117 -1.90 -15.92 19.88
CA PRO A 117 -1.60 -15.98 21.32
C PRO A 117 -0.27 -16.69 21.64
N ARG A 118 0.35 -17.32 20.63
CA ARG A 118 1.67 -17.96 20.73
C ARG A 118 2.81 -17.04 20.28
N PHE A 119 2.51 -15.87 19.70
CA PHE A 119 3.53 -14.94 19.24
C PHE A 119 4.19 -14.23 20.43
N VAL A 120 5.52 -14.14 20.41
CA VAL A 120 6.30 -13.36 21.38
C VAL A 120 7.04 -12.24 20.66
N ALA A 121 7.83 -12.61 19.65
CA ALA A 121 8.61 -11.70 18.82
C ALA A 121 8.81 -12.31 17.42
N PRO A 122 9.24 -11.55 16.40
CA PRO A 122 9.58 -12.11 15.10
C PRO A 122 10.55 -13.29 15.22
N GLY A 123 10.16 -14.45 14.66
CA GLY A 123 10.93 -15.70 14.76
C GLY A 123 10.74 -16.50 16.04
N ILE A 124 10.04 -15.99 17.05
CA ILE A 124 9.88 -16.63 18.37
C ILE A 124 8.40 -16.93 18.64
N ARG A 125 8.11 -18.20 18.94
CA ARG A 125 6.74 -18.69 19.21
C ARG A 125 6.71 -19.64 20.40
N VAL A 126 5.64 -19.56 21.19
CA VAL A 126 5.38 -20.50 22.29
C VAL A 126 4.91 -21.83 21.72
N ILE A 127 5.69 -22.89 21.92
CA ILE A 127 5.33 -24.26 21.49
C ILE A 127 4.55 -24.98 22.59
N ARG A 128 4.95 -24.80 23.86
CA ARG A 128 4.31 -25.38 25.04
C ARG A 128 4.41 -24.40 26.21
N ARG A 129 3.31 -24.21 26.94
CA ARG A 129 3.35 -23.52 28.25
C ARG A 129 3.58 -24.57 29.33
N GLY A 130 4.47 -24.30 30.28
CA GLY A 130 4.58 -25.12 31.50
C GLY A 130 3.27 -25.06 32.29
N LYS A 131 2.99 -26.10 33.07
CA LYS A 131 2.01 -25.98 34.16
C LYS A 131 2.78 -25.42 35.35
N ASP A 132 2.29 -24.34 35.94
CA ASP A 132 2.83 -23.83 37.20
C ASP A 132 2.60 -24.90 38.28
N CYS A 133 3.64 -25.15 39.09
CA CYS A 133 3.66 -26.14 40.17
C CYS A 133 2.79 -25.71 41.35
#